data_AF-A0A521HNW9-F1
#
_entry.id   AF-A0A521HNW9-F1
#
_cell.length_a   1.000
_cell.length_b   1.000
_cell.length_c   1.000
_cell.angle_alpha   90.00
_cell.angle_beta   90.00
_cell.angle_gamma   90.00
#
_symmetry.space_group_name_H-M   'P 1'
#
loop_
_entity.id
_entity.type
_entity.pdbx_description
1 polymer ?
#
loop_
_entity_poly.entity_id
_entity_poly.type
_entity_poly.pdbx_seq_one_letter_code
_entity_poly.pdbx_strand_id
1 'polypeptide(L)'
;MTSLWRKAPQPSSPATPGLPTGRRRSAPCRWTSRTCPEIGATSILPGTSGLPRSACVPSSDFPMSLSLEEAQQRVVAVCKSRTPAIDTVPLQATVGRVLAEHALAAGDMPALDNSAMDGFAVRGEDLPNDGEARFQIVETLLAGHDTRHVLGAGQCMRIMTGARMPNGADTVVIKERVRVEANFAIIGSGERMGSNVRPRGEEMRAGQLAVECGQRIRPTHASLLASLGMDRVRVFGKPRVSIISTGDELVMPGQPCSGAQIYNSNGFGLGALIGGADARLNRVDGSTDGLPFRHVPDDREQLRRALLNAARTSDVVITSGGVSAGEADHLPGLVRELGRVHFWKVRLRPGMPFLFGEIEGTLLFCLPGNPVSSLVTFQILVRPALRALQGDRDIHPRWLNARLIEPVRKQHQRTEMLRGCLESGEDGTLKVRVSGRQGSAMISGMLAADVLVEFPESAQTLDAGQVVRVFPIQHD
;
A
#
# COMPACT_ATOMS: atom_id res chain seq x y z
N MET A 1 58.20 44.68 3.45
CA MET A 1 56.90 45.35 3.21
C MET A 1 55.90 44.68 4.15
N THR A 2 55.48 45.23 5.31
CA THR A 2 54.75 46.48 5.61
C THR A 2 53.38 46.58 4.91
N SER A 3 52.24 46.82 5.57
CA SER A 3 51.94 46.90 7.02
C SER A 3 50.41 46.99 7.30
N LEU A 4 49.99 46.66 8.54
CA LEU A 4 48.83 47.11 9.37
C LEU A 4 47.76 48.06 8.74
N TRP A 5 46.45 47.97 9.06
CA TRP A 5 45.68 48.58 10.18
C TRP A 5 44.16 48.22 9.97
N ARG A 6 43.17 48.23 10.89
CA ARG A 6 43.02 48.18 12.38
C ARG A 6 41.55 47.80 12.78
N LYS A 7 41.29 47.68 14.09
CA LYS A 7 40.01 47.43 14.84
C LYS A 7 38.91 48.52 14.66
N ALA A 8 37.60 48.19 14.49
CA ALA A 8 36.51 47.95 15.50
C ALA A 8 35.65 49.24 15.81
N PRO A 9 34.48 49.25 16.52
CA PRO A 9 33.87 48.24 17.43
C PRO A 9 32.33 47.96 17.30
N GLN A 10 31.80 47.15 18.23
CA GLN A 10 30.35 46.93 18.52
C GLN A 10 29.80 47.91 19.58
N PRO A 11 28.48 47.90 19.84
CA PRO A 11 27.94 48.12 21.19
C PRO A 11 26.93 47.06 21.70
N SER A 12 27.19 46.56 22.91
CA SER A 12 26.28 46.19 24.02
C SER A 12 24.95 45.42 23.81
N SER A 13 24.80 44.35 24.60
CA SER A 13 23.53 43.76 25.10
C SER A 13 23.38 44.03 26.62
N PRO A 14 22.17 43.91 27.22
CA PRO A 14 22.09 43.58 28.65
C PRO A 14 21.12 42.44 29.03
N ALA A 15 21.67 41.48 29.77
CA ALA A 15 21.14 40.82 30.99
C ALA A 15 19.81 40.02 31.03
N THR A 16 19.91 38.84 31.67
CA THR A 16 18.84 37.90 32.11
C THR A 16 18.30 38.25 33.52
N PRO A 17 17.19 37.64 34.00
CA PRO A 17 17.26 36.40 34.81
C PRO A 17 16.11 35.41 34.52
N GLY A 18 15.93 34.32 35.30
CA GLY A 18 14.87 33.33 35.03
C GLY A 18 14.45 32.41 36.18
N LEU A 19 13.47 31.54 35.88
CA LEU A 19 12.90 30.42 36.71
C LEU A 19 12.15 30.86 38.01
N PRO A 20 11.28 30.03 38.64
CA PRO A 20 11.09 28.57 38.49
C PRO A 20 9.64 27.99 38.49
N THR A 21 9.54 26.69 38.20
CA THR A 21 8.55 25.66 38.70
C THR A 21 7.02 25.89 38.68
N GLY A 22 6.28 24.89 38.18
CA GLY A 22 4.86 24.67 38.52
C GLY A 22 4.26 23.35 37.99
N ARG A 23 3.85 22.43 38.87
CA ARG A 23 3.04 21.23 38.52
C ARG A 23 1.55 21.49 38.75
N ARG A 24 0.67 20.94 37.91
CA ARG A 24 -0.55 20.21 38.37
C ARG A 24 -1.22 19.38 37.26
N ARG A 25 -2.05 18.42 37.68
CA ARG A 25 -2.88 17.54 36.85
C ARG A 25 -4.34 18.00 36.90
N SER A 26 -5.10 17.74 35.84
CA SER A 26 -6.50 17.30 35.92
C SER A 26 -6.92 16.65 34.60
N ALA A 27 -8.00 15.87 34.62
CA ALA A 27 -8.46 15.03 33.50
C ALA A 27 -9.99 15.26 33.25
N PRO A 28 -10.74 14.42 32.53
CA PRO A 28 -11.69 14.91 31.52
C PRO A 28 -13.16 15.02 32.00
N CYS A 29 -13.97 15.75 31.23
CA CYS A 29 -15.43 15.77 31.37
C CYS A 29 -16.12 14.95 30.25
N ARG A 30 -17.08 14.11 30.66
CA ARG A 30 -18.08 13.47 29.79
C ARG A 30 -19.45 14.10 30.04
N TRP A 31 -20.19 14.44 28.98
CA TRP A 31 -21.65 14.57 28.96
C TRP A 31 -22.10 14.06 27.58
N THR A 32 -22.82 12.94 27.39
CA THR A 32 -24.18 12.51 27.83
C THR A 32 -25.33 13.27 27.15
N SER A 33 -25.82 12.68 26.05
CA SER A 33 -27.22 12.41 25.63
C SER A 33 -28.42 13.21 26.20
N ARG A 34 -29.49 13.25 25.38
CA ARG A 34 -30.88 13.77 25.58
C ARG A 34 -31.09 15.18 24.97
N THR A 35 -32.22 15.52 24.33
CA THR A 35 -33.42 14.76 23.87
C THR A 35 -34.13 15.54 22.75
N CYS A 36 -34.89 14.87 21.88
CA CYS A 36 -35.85 15.53 20.97
C CYS A 36 -37.14 15.93 21.69
N PRO A 37 -37.87 16.94 21.18
CA PRO A 37 -39.32 17.07 21.33
C PRO A 37 -40.09 17.26 20.00
N GLU A 38 -41.40 17.11 20.08
CA GLU A 38 -42.41 17.14 19.00
C GLU A 38 -43.67 17.88 19.55
N ILE A 39 -44.66 18.39 18.79
CA ILE A 39 -45.06 18.26 17.38
C ILE A 39 -45.52 19.65 16.88
N GLY A 40 -45.55 19.91 15.55
CA GLY A 40 -46.19 21.11 14.99
C GLY A 40 -46.69 20.93 13.55
N ALA A 41 -47.96 21.26 13.28
CA ALA A 41 -48.63 21.11 11.98
C ALA A 41 -49.48 22.35 11.61
N THR A 42 -50.27 22.27 10.52
CA THR A 42 -51.02 23.36 9.86
C THR A 42 -50.12 24.40 9.13
N SER A 43 -50.49 25.01 8.00
CA SER A 43 -51.79 25.11 7.31
C SER A 43 -51.66 25.16 5.76
N ILE A 44 -52.78 25.28 5.03
CA ILE A 44 -52.84 25.32 3.55
C ILE A 44 -53.62 26.57 3.10
N LEU A 45 -53.08 27.34 2.15
CA LEU A 45 -53.84 28.18 1.19
C LEU A 45 -53.09 28.28 -0.16
N PRO A 46 -53.77 28.62 -1.30
CA PRO A 46 -53.25 28.31 -2.64
C PRO A 46 -52.86 29.51 -3.53
N GLY A 47 -51.96 29.23 -4.48
CA GLY A 47 -52.03 29.76 -5.85
C GLY A 47 -51.06 30.88 -6.26
N THR A 48 -50.21 30.62 -7.28
CA THR A 48 -50.05 31.50 -8.46
C THR A 48 -49.22 30.83 -9.57
N SER A 49 -49.38 31.37 -10.78
CA SER A 49 -48.84 31.01 -12.09
C SER A 49 -47.37 30.54 -12.19
N GLY A 50 -47.18 29.34 -12.75
CA GLY A 50 -46.58 29.16 -14.08
C GLY A 50 -45.15 29.66 -14.34
N LEU A 51 -44.18 28.75 -14.24
CA LEU A 51 -42.96 28.74 -15.06
C LEU A 51 -42.84 27.36 -15.73
N PRO A 52 -42.31 27.24 -16.96
CA PRO A 52 -42.17 25.95 -17.63
C PRO A 52 -41.18 25.07 -16.86
N ARG A 53 -41.65 23.91 -16.39
CA ARG A 53 -40.76 22.91 -15.80
C ARG A 53 -39.77 22.44 -16.87
N SER A 54 -38.47 22.58 -16.58
CA SER A 54 -37.42 21.89 -17.32
C SER A 54 -37.78 20.41 -17.45
N ALA A 55 -37.56 19.82 -18.62
CA ALA A 55 -37.94 18.44 -18.90
C ALA A 55 -37.34 17.52 -17.83
N CYS A 56 -38.21 16.80 -17.11
CA CYS A 56 -37.77 15.86 -16.08
C CYS A 56 -37.02 14.70 -16.74
N VAL A 57 -35.68 14.79 -16.74
CA VAL A 57 -34.81 13.64 -16.98
C VAL A 57 -35.29 12.52 -16.04
N PRO A 58 -35.65 11.33 -16.55
CA PRO A 58 -36.16 10.27 -15.71
C PRO A 58 -35.12 9.92 -14.64
N SER A 59 -35.53 9.91 -13.38
CA SER A 59 -34.67 9.60 -12.25
C SER A 59 -34.10 8.20 -12.42
N SER A 60 -32.79 8.08 -12.57
CA SER A 60 -32.12 6.78 -12.68
C SER A 60 -32.26 6.00 -11.38
N ASP A 61 -32.64 4.72 -11.46
CA ASP A 61 -32.79 3.81 -10.31
C ASP A 61 -31.46 3.47 -9.59
N PHE A 62 -30.37 4.14 -9.98
CA PHE A 62 -29.03 4.06 -9.40
C PHE A 62 -28.40 5.46 -9.29
N PRO A 63 -27.50 5.69 -8.31
CA PRO A 63 -26.77 6.94 -8.16
C PRO A 63 -25.96 7.33 -9.41
N MET A 64 -25.96 8.63 -9.72
CA MET A 64 -25.30 9.21 -10.88
C MET A 64 -24.32 10.31 -10.48
N SER A 65 -23.17 10.38 -11.15
CA SER A 65 -22.22 11.49 -11.04
C SER A 65 -21.75 11.80 -9.61
N LEU A 66 -21.31 10.77 -8.88
CA LEU A 66 -20.83 10.87 -7.50
C LEU A 66 -19.46 11.55 -7.40
N SER A 67 -19.08 12.04 -6.22
CA SER A 67 -17.69 12.41 -5.93
C SER A 67 -16.77 11.21 -6.03
N LEU A 68 -15.46 11.48 -6.09
CA LEU A 68 -14.46 10.42 -6.08
C LEU A 68 -14.53 9.55 -4.81
N GLU A 69 -14.75 10.18 -3.64
CA GLU A 69 -14.78 9.51 -2.35
C GLU A 69 -16.01 8.60 -2.21
N GLU A 70 -17.21 9.10 -2.55
CA GLU A 70 -18.44 8.30 -2.54
C GLU A 70 -18.33 7.08 -3.47
N ALA A 71 -17.71 7.25 -4.65
CA ALA A 71 -17.45 6.17 -5.59
C ALA A 71 -16.48 5.13 -5.00
N GLN A 72 -15.36 5.57 -4.39
CA GLN A 72 -14.41 4.68 -3.72
C GLN A 72 -15.05 3.91 -2.55
N GLN A 73 -15.78 4.61 -1.67
CA GLN A 73 -16.48 4.00 -0.54
C GLN A 73 -17.48 2.93 -1.01
N ARG A 74 -18.29 3.22 -2.04
CA ARG A 74 -19.27 2.28 -2.61
C ARG A 74 -18.60 1.07 -3.27
N VAL A 75 -17.52 1.27 -4.04
CA VAL A 75 -16.74 0.15 -4.63
C VAL A 75 -16.17 -0.76 -3.53
N VAL A 76 -15.50 -0.18 -2.53
CA VAL A 76 -14.89 -0.92 -1.43
C VAL A 76 -15.92 -1.68 -0.60
N ALA A 77 -17.08 -1.08 -0.31
CA ALA A 77 -18.13 -1.74 0.46
C ALA A 77 -18.68 -3.00 -0.24
N VAL A 78 -18.92 -2.93 -1.55
CA VAL A 78 -19.39 -4.08 -2.36
C VAL A 78 -18.31 -5.16 -2.54
N CYS A 79 -17.03 -4.77 -2.57
CA CYS A 79 -15.93 -5.74 -2.64
C CYS A 79 -15.70 -6.45 -1.30
N LYS A 80 -15.76 -5.72 -0.18
CA LYS A 80 -15.61 -6.29 1.18
C LYS A 80 -16.80 -7.15 1.63
N SER A 81 -17.93 -7.13 0.93
CA SER A 81 -19.04 -8.06 1.18
C SER A 81 -18.88 -9.41 0.45
N ARG A 82 -17.80 -9.61 -0.31
CA ARG A 82 -17.46 -10.90 -0.94
C ARG A 82 -16.51 -11.68 -0.04
N THR A 83 -16.74 -12.99 0.10
CA THR A 83 -15.80 -13.91 0.76
C THR A 83 -14.70 -14.29 -0.23
N PRO A 84 -13.41 -13.98 0.02
CA PRO A 84 -12.34 -14.42 -0.85
C PRO A 84 -12.13 -15.95 -0.76
N ALA A 85 -11.64 -16.56 -1.84
CA ALA A 85 -11.07 -17.90 -1.77
C ALA A 85 -9.79 -17.90 -0.90
N ILE A 86 -9.36 -19.05 -0.41
CA ILE A 86 -8.11 -19.21 0.36
C ILE A 86 -7.25 -20.30 -0.29
N ASP A 87 -6.05 -19.93 -0.73
CA ASP A 87 -5.00 -20.84 -1.21
C ASP A 87 -4.10 -21.27 -0.04
N THR A 88 -3.43 -22.42 -0.15
CA THR A 88 -2.30 -22.80 0.72
C THR A 88 -1.03 -22.92 -0.11
N VAL A 89 -0.20 -21.88 -0.12
CA VAL A 89 0.96 -21.74 -1.04
C VAL A 89 2.28 -21.97 -0.31
N PRO A 90 3.33 -22.49 -0.99
CA PRO A 90 4.68 -22.52 -0.45
C PRO A 90 5.24 -21.10 -0.28
N LEU A 91 6.12 -20.89 0.71
CA LEU A 91 6.57 -19.57 1.14
C LEU A 91 7.19 -18.75 -0.01
N GLN A 92 7.88 -19.38 -0.95
CA GLN A 92 8.48 -18.75 -2.12
C GLN A 92 7.44 -18.08 -3.05
N ALA A 93 6.17 -18.49 -2.98
CA ALA A 93 5.06 -17.96 -3.78
C ALA A 93 4.16 -16.98 -2.99
N THR A 94 4.63 -16.47 -1.84
CA THR A 94 3.83 -15.61 -0.94
C THR A 94 4.02 -14.12 -1.12
N VAL A 95 5.18 -13.66 -1.61
CA VAL A 95 5.45 -12.22 -1.71
C VAL A 95 4.43 -11.58 -2.67
N GLY A 96 3.79 -10.51 -2.21
CA GLY A 96 2.68 -9.85 -2.90
C GLY A 96 1.28 -10.41 -2.59
N ARG A 97 1.16 -11.65 -2.08
CA ARG A 97 -0.11 -12.23 -1.61
C ARG A 97 -0.56 -11.58 -0.29
N VAL A 98 -1.83 -11.73 0.08
CA VAL A 98 -2.37 -11.32 1.38
C VAL A 98 -2.57 -12.54 2.28
N LEU A 99 -2.10 -12.48 3.53
CA LEU A 99 -2.20 -13.57 4.50
C LEU A 99 -3.66 -13.74 4.98
N ALA A 100 -4.21 -14.96 4.94
CA ALA A 100 -5.62 -15.24 5.23
C ALA A 100 -5.90 -15.63 6.69
N GLU A 101 -4.85 -15.95 7.46
CA GLU A 101 -4.92 -16.37 8.86
C GLU A 101 -3.81 -15.67 9.66
N HIS A 102 -3.84 -15.73 10.98
CA HIS A 102 -2.78 -15.15 11.81
C HIS A 102 -1.56 -16.07 11.82
N ALA A 103 -0.39 -15.55 11.46
CA ALA A 103 0.86 -16.25 11.70
C ALA A 103 1.26 -16.07 13.17
N LEU A 104 1.33 -17.17 13.91
CA LEU A 104 1.78 -17.22 15.30
C LEU A 104 3.16 -17.86 15.36
N ALA A 105 3.99 -17.46 16.32
CA ALA A 105 5.27 -18.12 16.56
C ALA A 105 5.07 -19.54 17.12
N ALA A 106 5.63 -20.55 16.46
CA ALA A 106 5.56 -21.94 16.90
C ALA A 106 6.44 -22.22 18.15
N GLY A 107 7.43 -21.37 18.41
CA GLY A 107 8.34 -21.44 19.55
C GLY A 107 8.86 -20.06 19.93
N ASP A 108 9.75 -20.00 20.92
CA ASP A 108 10.46 -18.75 21.25
C ASP A 108 11.51 -18.44 20.17
N MET A 109 11.73 -17.15 19.89
CA MET A 109 12.75 -16.65 18.98
C MET A 109 13.62 -15.60 19.70
N PRO A 110 14.93 -15.85 19.89
CA PRO A 110 15.64 -17.12 19.64
C PRO A 110 15.14 -18.25 20.54
N ALA A 111 15.27 -19.51 20.09
CA ALA A 111 14.75 -20.67 20.83
C ALA A 111 15.52 -21.01 22.11
N LEU A 112 16.74 -20.50 22.23
CA LEU A 112 17.67 -20.68 23.35
C LEU A 112 18.51 -19.40 23.53
N ASP A 113 19.03 -19.22 24.73
CA ASP A 113 20.02 -18.18 25.03
C ASP A 113 21.25 -18.38 24.13
N ASN A 114 21.74 -17.32 23.50
CA ASN A 114 22.85 -17.38 22.54
C ASN A 114 23.75 -16.13 22.61
N SER A 115 24.97 -16.23 22.11
CA SER A 115 25.91 -15.11 22.09
C SER A 115 25.51 -14.03 21.09
N ALA A 116 25.47 -12.79 21.54
CA ALA A 116 25.27 -11.62 20.68
C ALA A 116 26.50 -11.29 19.82
N MET A 117 27.70 -11.73 20.25
CA MET A 117 29.02 -11.31 19.75
C MET A 117 30.00 -12.49 19.65
N ASP A 118 31.15 -12.30 18.99
CA ASP A 118 32.27 -13.24 19.10
C ASP A 118 33.10 -12.92 20.34
N GLY A 119 33.44 -13.93 21.15
CA GLY A 119 34.09 -13.69 22.42
C GLY A 119 34.36 -14.93 23.23
N PHE A 120 34.25 -14.79 24.55
CA PHE A 120 34.47 -15.84 25.54
C PHE A 120 33.27 -15.90 26.49
N ALA A 121 32.56 -17.03 26.46
CA ALA A 121 31.49 -17.35 27.40
C ALA A 121 32.09 -17.70 28.77
N VAL A 122 31.60 -17.05 29.83
CA VAL A 122 32.08 -17.16 31.20
C VAL A 122 30.91 -17.18 32.20
N ARG A 123 31.21 -17.63 33.42
CA ARG A 123 30.43 -17.29 34.62
C ARG A 123 30.66 -15.81 34.94
N GLY A 124 29.62 -14.99 34.92
CA GLY A 124 29.73 -13.56 35.21
C GLY A 124 30.08 -13.25 36.66
N GLU A 125 29.82 -14.18 37.58
CA GLU A 125 30.27 -14.15 38.97
C GLU A 125 31.78 -14.36 39.16
N ASP A 126 32.46 -14.99 38.19
CA ASP A 126 33.92 -15.19 38.20
C ASP A 126 34.67 -13.96 37.64
N LEU A 127 33.96 -12.92 37.16
CA LEU A 127 34.58 -11.72 36.57
C LEU A 127 35.28 -10.85 37.62
N PRO A 128 36.45 -10.24 37.28
CA PRO A 128 37.21 -9.42 38.21
C PRO A 128 36.50 -8.08 38.47
N ASN A 129 36.22 -7.80 39.74
CA ASN A 129 35.81 -6.46 40.18
C ASN A 129 36.93 -5.41 40.00
N ASP A 130 38.19 -5.84 40.12
CA ASP A 130 39.40 -5.04 39.85
C ASP A 130 40.52 -5.94 39.30
N GLY A 131 41.48 -5.36 38.58
CA GLY A 131 42.61 -6.07 37.97
C GLY A 131 42.24 -6.93 36.76
N GLU A 132 42.93 -8.07 36.61
CA GLU A 132 42.70 -9.07 35.56
C GLU A 132 42.46 -10.46 36.18
N ALA A 133 41.56 -11.25 35.58
CA ALA A 133 41.34 -12.66 35.91
C ALA A 133 41.73 -13.56 34.73
N ARG A 134 42.21 -14.77 35.03
CA ARG A 134 42.72 -15.74 34.05
C ARG A 134 41.81 -16.98 33.99
N PHE A 135 41.12 -17.15 32.87
CA PHE A 135 40.19 -18.25 32.62
C PHE A 135 40.81 -19.32 31.73
N GLN A 136 40.64 -20.60 32.06
CA GLN A 136 41.03 -21.70 31.18
C GLN A 136 40.07 -21.81 30.00
N ILE A 137 40.58 -21.77 28.76
CA ILE A 137 39.80 -22.02 27.55
C ILE A 137 39.61 -23.53 27.43
N VAL A 138 38.39 -24.03 27.68
CA VAL A 138 38.09 -25.48 27.63
C VAL A 138 37.61 -25.95 26.26
N GLU A 139 36.95 -25.09 25.49
CA GLU A 139 36.38 -25.43 24.18
C GLU A 139 36.27 -24.19 23.26
N THR A 140 35.98 -24.41 21.97
CA THR A 140 35.51 -23.36 21.06
C THR A 140 34.16 -23.78 20.46
N LEU A 141 33.10 -23.07 20.83
CA LEU A 141 31.72 -23.36 20.45
C LEU A 141 31.28 -22.49 19.25
N LEU A 142 30.87 -23.14 18.17
CA LEU A 142 30.44 -22.52 16.92
C LEU A 142 28.91 -22.46 16.82
N ALA A 143 28.38 -21.55 16.00
CA ALA A 143 26.95 -21.50 15.72
C ALA A 143 26.47 -22.81 15.06
N GLY A 144 25.35 -23.36 15.55
CA GLY A 144 24.82 -24.65 15.11
C GLY A 144 25.47 -25.89 15.74
N HIS A 145 26.48 -25.73 16.60
CA HIS A 145 27.03 -26.83 17.41
C HIS A 145 26.51 -26.78 18.86
N ASP A 146 26.41 -27.96 19.49
CA ASP A 146 26.13 -28.13 20.91
C ASP A 146 27.37 -28.68 21.63
N THR A 147 27.54 -28.33 22.91
CA THR A 147 28.54 -28.92 23.81
C THR A 147 27.88 -29.70 24.95
N ARG A 148 28.61 -30.69 25.48
CA ARG A 148 28.26 -31.41 26.71
C ARG A 148 29.03 -30.91 27.94
N HIS A 149 30.03 -30.06 27.76
CA HIS A 149 30.84 -29.52 28.85
C HIS A 149 30.07 -28.42 29.58
N VAL A 150 30.07 -28.48 30.92
CA VAL A 150 29.47 -27.46 31.79
C VAL A 150 30.60 -26.59 32.33
N LEU A 151 30.50 -25.27 32.16
CA LEU A 151 31.54 -24.35 32.58
C LEU A 151 31.62 -24.25 34.11
N GLY A 152 32.78 -24.64 34.64
CA GLY A 152 33.12 -24.51 36.06
C GLY A 152 33.81 -23.18 36.39
N ALA A 153 34.20 -23.04 37.66
CA ALA A 153 34.92 -21.88 38.15
C ALA A 153 36.23 -21.62 37.39
N GLY A 154 36.46 -20.38 36.96
CA GLY A 154 37.68 -19.99 36.25
C GLY A 154 37.84 -20.66 34.87
N GLN A 155 36.76 -21.17 34.28
CA GLN A 155 36.74 -21.69 32.92
C GLN A 155 36.02 -20.74 31.96
N CYS A 156 36.37 -20.81 30.69
CA CYS A 156 35.67 -20.12 29.61
C CYS A 156 35.62 -20.98 28.34
N MET A 157 34.64 -20.73 27.49
CA MET A 157 34.63 -21.23 26.11
C MET A 157 34.79 -20.07 25.16
N ARG A 158 35.63 -20.20 24.13
CA ARG A 158 35.56 -19.27 23.00
C ARG A 158 34.24 -19.50 22.28
N ILE A 159 33.45 -18.46 22.05
CA ILE A 159 32.09 -18.57 21.52
C ILE A 159 31.91 -17.63 20.33
N MET A 160 31.23 -18.10 19.28
CA MET A 160 30.90 -17.30 18.10
C MET A 160 29.52 -16.68 18.22
N THR A 161 29.28 -15.58 17.52
CA THR A 161 27.96 -14.94 17.39
C THR A 161 26.89 -15.96 16.97
N GLY A 162 25.76 -16.00 17.67
CA GLY A 162 24.65 -16.92 17.40
C GLY A 162 24.84 -18.36 17.91
N ALA A 163 26.00 -18.70 18.48
CA ALA A 163 26.17 -19.97 19.19
C ALA A 163 25.39 -19.97 20.51
N ARG A 164 24.80 -21.12 20.84
CA ARG A 164 24.05 -21.35 22.09
C ARG A 164 24.94 -21.06 23.31
N MET A 165 24.39 -20.45 24.35
CA MET A 165 25.10 -20.30 25.62
C MET A 165 25.37 -21.68 26.25
N PRO A 166 26.65 -22.02 26.55
CA PRO A 166 26.98 -23.27 27.20
C PRO A 166 26.48 -23.28 28.66
N ASN A 167 26.09 -24.45 29.15
CA ASN A 167 25.61 -24.62 30.53
C ASN A 167 26.66 -24.09 31.52
N GLY A 168 26.24 -23.22 32.43
CA GLY A 168 27.11 -22.57 33.41
C GLY A 168 27.65 -21.20 32.99
N ALA A 169 27.51 -20.76 31.73
CA ALA A 169 27.79 -19.36 31.36
C ALA A 169 26.51 -18.53 31.28
N ASP A 170 26.60 -17.28 31.75
CA ASP A 170 25.55 -16.26 31.70
C ASP A 170 26.01 -14.98 30.98
N THR A 171 27.29 -14.91 30.58
CA THR A 171 27.96 -13.70 30.11
C THR A 171 28.92 -14.03 28.97
N VAL A 172 29.03 -13.16 27.97
CA VAL A 172 30.07 -13.22 26.94
C VAL A 172 30.90 -11.95 26.94
N VAL A 173 32.21 -12.10 27.07
CA VAL A 173 33.18 -11.01 26.94
C VAL A 173 33.69 -10.96 25.51
N ILE A 174 33.57 -9.82 24.84
CA ILE A 174 33.96 -9.67 23.42
C ILE A 174 35.46 -9.93 23.22
N LYS A 175 35.83 -10.58 22.11
CA LYS A 175 37.22 -10.99 21.82
C LYS A 175 38.21 -9.82 21.85
N GLU A 176 37.76 -8.60 21.52
CA GLU A 176 38.54 -7.37 21.55
C GLU A 176 38.95 -6.91 22.96
N ARG A 177 38.29 -7.41 24.01
CA ARG A 177 38.61 -7.13 25.43
C ARG A 177 39.31 -8.30 26.14
N VAL A 178 39.75 -9.32 25.41
CA VAL A 178 40.41 -10.52 25.98
C VAL A 178 41.81 -10.72 25.42
N ARG A 179 42.81 -10.76 26.29
CA ARG A 179 44.18 -11.19 25.92
C ARG A 179 44.26 -12.72 25.99
N VAL A 180 44.64 -13.37 24.90
CA VAL A 180 44.78 -14.84 24.86
C VAL A 180 46.24 -15.25 25.06
N GLU A 181 46.48 -16.12 26.04
CA GLU A 181 47.81 -16.64 26.37
C GLU A 181 47.77 -18.18 26.40
N ALA A 182 48.21 -18.80 25.30
CA ALA A 182 48.06 -20.24 25.04
C ALA A 182 46.60 -20.69 25.24
N ASN A 183 46.34 -21.56 26.22
CA ASN A 183 45.00 -22.09 26.53
C ASN A 183 44.25 -21.26 27.59
N PHE A 184 44.60 -19.98 27.78
CA PHE A 184 43.93 -19.09 28.73
C PHE A 184 43.44 -17.81 28.09
N ALA A 185 42.29 -17.34 28.55
CA ALA A 185 41.73 -16.02 28.31
C ALA A 185 41.98 -15.14 29.53
N ILE A 186 42.59 -13.98 29.34
CA ILE A 186 42.75 -12.97 30.39
C ILE A 186 41.77 -11.84 30.13
N ILE A 187 40.97 -11.55 31.15
CA ILE A 187 39.85 -10.62 31.11
C ILE A 187 40.09 -9.56 32.19
N GLY A 188 40.07 -8.29 31.80
CA GLY A 188 40.17 -7.16 32.74
C GLY A 188 38.83 -6.82 33.41
N SER A 189 38.90 -6.00 34.46
CA SER A 189 37.71 -5.49 35.14
C SER A 189 36.83 -4.57 34.28
N GLY A 190 35.62 -4.29 34.76
CA GLY A 190 34.64 -3.48 34.03
C GLY A 190 33.96 -4.23 32.86
N GLU A 191 33.86 -5.55 32.97
CA GLU A 191 32.80 -6.32 32.31
C GLU A 191 31.57 -6.43 33.23
N ARG A 192 30.43 -6.84 32.67
CA ARG A 192 29.17 -6.95 33.42
C ARG A 192 28.55 -8.34 33.22
N MET A 193 28.13 -8.96 34.32
CA MET A 193 27.31 -10.18 34.30
C MET A 193 26.05 -9.98 33.43
N GLY A 194 25.76 -10.92 32.53
CA GLY A 194 24.69 -10.82 31.54
C GLY A 194 25.06 -10.08 30.25
N SER A 195 26.27 -9.53 30.11
CA SER A 195 26.70 -8.85 28.88
C SER A 195 26.73 -9.79 27.67
N ASN A 196 26.32 -9.25 26.51
CA ASN A 196 26.41 -9.86 25.19
C ASN A 196 25.72 -11.24 25.06
N VAL A 197 24.72 -11.54 25.88
CA VAL A 197 23.80 -12.67 25.70
C VAL A 197 22.47 -12.16 25.15
N ARG A 198 21.93 -12.86 24.16
CA ARG A 198 20.53 -12.72 23.70
C ARG A 198 19.68 -13.77 24.41
N PRO A 199 18.79 -13.40 25.34
CA PRO A 199 17.92 -14.37 26.01
C PRO A 199 17.00 -15.08 25.01
N ARG A 200 16.71 -16.35 25.29
CA ARG A 200 15.63 -17.11 24.66
C ARG A 200 14.36 -16.25 24.65
N GLY A 201 13.77 -16.05 23.47
CA GLY A 201 12.53 -15.32 23.27
C GLY A 201 12.62 -13.81 23.54
N GLU A 202 13.75 -13.16 23.27
CA GLU A 202 13.87 -11.69 23.28
C GLU A 202 13.09 -11.02 22.14
N GLU A 203 12.99 -11.67 20.97
CA GLU A 203 12.29 -11.13 19.79
C GLU A 203 10.83 -11.58 19.74
N MET A 204 10.57 -12.86 20.05
CA MET A 204 9.21 -13.42 20.03
C MET A 204 9.04 -14.60 20.99
N ARG A 205 7.84 -14.76 21.56
CA ARG A 205 7.45 -15.92 22.39
C ARG A 205 6.55 -16.88 21.65
N ALA A 206 6.59 -18.16 22.01
CA ALA A 206 5.66 -19.17 21.52
C ALA A 206 4.18 -18.70 21.70
N GLY A 207 3.38 -18.83 20.63
CA GLY A 207 1.99 -18.36 20.57
C GLY A 207 1.81 -16.86 20.32
N GLN A 208 2.87 -16.05 20.32
CA GLN A 208 2.79 -14.62 20.00
C GLN A 208 2.42 -14.39 18.53
N LEU A 209 1.63 -13.35 18.28
CA LEU A 209 1.25 -12.91 16.95
C LEU A 209 2.43 -12.27 16.21
N ALA A 210 2.81 -12.86 15.06
CA ALA A 210 3.95 -12.44 14.25
C ALA A 210 3.54 -11.62 13.01
N VAL A 211 2.52 -12.08 12.27
CA VAL A 211 1.95 -11.40 11.10
C VAL A 211 0.43 -11.52 11.17
N GLU A 212 -0.29 -10.42 10.99
CA GLU A 212 -1.74 -10.41 11.15
C GLU A 212 -2.48 -10.86 9.89
N CYS A 213 -3.63 -11.52 10.07
CA CYS A 213 -4.57 -11.77 8.97
C CYS A 213 -4.92 -10.44 8.26
N GLY A 214 -5.01 -10.49 6.93
CA GLY A 214 -5.26 -9.35 6.05
C GLY A 214 -4.04 -8.47 5.76
N GLN A 215 -2.83 -8.84 6.21
CA GLN A 215 -1.59 -8.15 5.82
C GLN A 215 -1.03 -8.70 4.50
N ARG A 216 -0.64 -7.81 3.58
CA ARG A 216 0.12 -8.19 2.38
C ARG A 216 1.54 -8.60 2.73
N ILE A 217 1.99 -9.73 2.23
CA ILE A 217 3.28 -10.34 2.53
C ILE A 217 4.36 -9.62 1.72
N ARG A 218 5.21 -8.87 2.44
CA ARG A 218 6.40 -8.19 1.93
C ARG A 218 7.64 -9.07 2.16
N PRO A 219 8.81 -8.80 1.54
CA PRO A 219 10.02 -9.62 1.74
C PRO A 219 10.42 -9.81 3.22
N THR A 220 10.23 -8.78 4.06
CA THR A 220 10.45 -8.87 5.52
C THR A 220 9.45 -9.81 6.21
N HIS A 221 8.18 -9.78 5.81
CA HIS A 221 7.16 -10.71 6.33
C HIS A 221 7.50 -12.16 5.91
N ALA A 222 7.92 -12.38 4.66
CA ALA A 222 8.35 -13.69 4.19
C ALA A 222 9.59 -14.19 4.97
N SER A 223 10.56 -13.32 5.27
CA SER A 223 11.71 -13.69 6.10
C SER A 223 11.32 -14.06 7.53
N LEU A 224 10.38 -13.33 8.16
CA LEU A 224 9.88 -13.67 9.49
C LEU A 224 9.15 -15.01 9.50
N LEU A 225 8.28 -15.26 8.52
CA LEU A 225 7.59 -16.54 8.35
C LEU A 225 8.57 -17.71 8.18
N ALA A 226 9.68 -17.50 7.44
CA ALA A 226 10.77 -18.48 7.33
C ALA A 226 11.46 -18.74 8.68
N SER A 227 11.80 -17.70 9.45
CA SER A 227 12.41 -17.83 10.78
C SER A 227 11.52 -18.57 11.79
N LEU A 228 10.20 -18.50 11.62
CA LEU A 228 9.21 -19.25 12.40
C LEU A 228 8.99 -20.69 11.89
N GLY A 229 9.75 -21.14 10.87
CA GLY A 229 9.70 -22.50 10.34
C GLY A 229 8.55 -22.78 9.36
N MET A 230 7.87 -21.75 8.84
CA MET A 230 6.70 -21.94 7.97
C MET A 230 7.12 -22.17 6.50
N ASP A 231 7.04 -23.41 6.02
CA ASP A 231 7.30 -23.76 4.61
C ASP A 231 6.13 -23.38 3.68
N ARG A 232 4.91 -23.35 4.21
CA ARG A 232 3.66 -22.96 3.54
C ARG A 232 2.82 -22.06 4.43
N VAL A 233 2.03 -21.19 3.82
CA VAL A 233 1.06 -20.35 4.53
C VAL A 233 -0.25 -20.23 3.75
N ARG A 234 -1.32 -19.88 4.47
CA ARG A 234 -2.67 -19.69 3.93
C ARG A 234 -2.88 -18.23 3.55
N VAL A 235 -3.26 -18.00 2.29
CA VAL A 235 -3.35 -16.67 1.67
C VAL A 235 -4.66 -16.51 0.91
N PHE A 236 -5.18 -15.29 0.81
CA PHE A 236 -6.37 -15.04 0.02
C PHE A 236 -6.08 -15.21 -1.48
N GLY A 237 -7.00 -15.87 -2.18
CA GLY A 237 -6.90 -16.22 -3.60
C GLY A 237 -6.77 -14.99 -4.50
N LYS A 238 -6.08 -15.14 -5.63
CA LYS A 238 -5.96 -14.06 -6.63
C LYS A 238 -7.30 -13.92 -7.37
N PRO A 239 -7.98 -12.76 -7.34
CA PRO A 239 -9.21 -12.55 -8.10
C PRO A 239 -8.98 -12.81 -9.59
N ARG A 240 -9.87 -13.56 -10.23
CA ARG A 240 -9.87 -13.78 -11.68
C ARG A 240 -10.47 -12.56 -12.36
N VAL A 241 -9.69 -11.94 -13.26
CA VAL A 241 -10.06 -10.70 -13.94
C VAL A 241 -10.04 -10.93 -15.45
N SER A 242 -11.17 -10.68 -16.11
CA SER A 242 -11.25 -10.66 -17.57
C SER A 242 -11.33 -9.24 -18.09
N ILE A 243 -10.71 -8.97 -19.25
CA ILE A 243 -10.71 -7.68 -19.91
C ILE A 243 -11.47 -7.77 -21.25
N ILE A 244 -12.39 -6.83 -21.48
CA ILE A 244 -13.10 -6.64 -22.74
C ILE A 244 -12.79 -5.24 -23.31
N SER A 245 -12.41 -5.14 -24.59
CA SER A 245 -12.19 -3.86 -25.29
C SER A 245 -13.23 -3.67 -26.38
N THR A 246 -14.00 -2.57 -26.33
CA THR A 246 -15.04 -2.24 -27.32
C THR A 246 -14.68 -0.94 -28.04
N GLY A 247 -15.05 -0.83 -29.32
CA GLY A 247 -14.68 0.25 -30.23
C GLY A 247 -14.37 -0.28 -31.62
N ASP A 248 -15.20 0.05 -32.62
CA ASP A 248 -14.99 -0.34 -34.03
C ASP A 248 -13.71 0.26 -34.64
N GLU A 249 -13.13 1.29 -33.99
CA GLU A 249 -11.84 1.87 -34.37
C GLU A 249 -10.63 1.01 -33.98
N LEU A 250 -10.80 -0.01 -33.13
CA LEU A 250 -9.68 -0.70 -32.48
C LEU A 250 -9.05 -1.79 -33.36
N VAL A 251 -7.77 -1.61 -33.70
CA VAL A 251 -6.92 -2.63 -34.35
C VAL A 251 -5.85 -3.15 -33.38
N MET A 252 -5.40 -4.40 -33.53
CA MET A 252 -4.37 -4.95 -32.62
C MET A 252 -2.96 -4.50 -33.01
N PRO A 253 -2.06 -4.20 -32.05
CA PRO A 253 -0.65 -3.95 -32.34
C PRO A 253 -0.02 -5.11 -33.14
N GLY A 254 0.69 -4.77 -34.22
CA GLY A 254 1.29 -5.73 -35.16
C GLY A 254 0.42 -6.00 -36.40
N GLN A 255 -0.86 -5.64 -36.40
CA GLN A 255 -1.69 -5.58 -37.62
C GLN A 255 -1.55 -4.20 -38.30
N PRO A 256 -1.78 -4.08 -39.62
CA PRO A 256 -1.81 -2.78 -40.30
C PRO A 256 -2.95 -1.89 -39.78
N CYS A 257 -2.64 -0.64 -39.43
CA CYS A 257 -3.61 0.36 -39.01
C CYS A 257 -3.96 1.30 -40.19
N SER A 258 -5.24 1.54 -40.44
CA SER A 258 -5.71 2.25 -41.64
C SER A 258 -6.91 3.18 -41.38
N GLY A 259 -7.09 4.20 -42.22
CA GLY A 259 -8.25 5.09 -42.16
C GLY A 259 -8.41 5.79 -40.81
N ALA A 260 -9.52 5.52 -40.12
CA ALA A 260 -9.84 6.06 -38.80
C ALA A 260 -9.43 5.15 -37.62
N GLN A 261 -8.76 4.01 -37.88
CA GLN A 261 -8.39 3.05 -36.84
C GLN A 261 -7.30 3.58 -35.89
N ILE A 262 -7.28 3.05 -34.67
CA ILE A 262 -6.22 3.25 -33.67
C ILE A 262 -5.87 1.93 -32.98
N TYR A 263 -4.63 1.79 -32.51
CA TYR A 263 -4.19 0.59 -31.81
C TYR A 263 -4.81 0.45 -30.41
N ASN A 264 -5.36 -0.73 -30.11
CA ASN A 264 -5.79 -1.08 -28.75
C ASN A 264 -4.57 -1.15 -27.82
N SER A 265 -4.35 -0.08 -27.07
CA SER A 265 -3.32 0.03 -26.03
C SER A 265 -3.84 -0.29 -24.62
N ASN A 266 -5.15 -0.15 -24.39
CA ASN A 266 -5.76 -0.32 -23.07
C ASN A 266 -5.75 -1.77 -22.60
N GLY A 267 -5.98 -2.74 -23.50
CA GLY A 267 -5.92 -4.17 -23.15
C GLY A 267 -4.57 -4.57 -22.53
N PHE A 268 -3.47 -4.04 -23.07
CA PHE A 268 -2.12 -4.27 -22.55
C PHE A 268 -1.87 -3.51 -21.25
N GLY A 269 -2.21 -2.22 -21.18
CA GLY A 269 -2.00 -1.39 -19.99
C GLY A 269 -2.79 -1.88 -18.78
N LEU A 270 -4.06 -2.23 -18.96
CA LEU A 270 -4.90 -2.84 -17.92
C LEU A 270 -4.38 -4.23 -17.54
N GLY A 271 -3.95 -5.04 -18.51
CA GLY A 271 -3.35 -6.36 -18.26
C GLY A 271 -2.13 -6.30 -17.33
N ALA A 272 -1.22 -5.36 -17.58
CA ALA A 272 -0.06 -5.13 -16.73
C ALA A 272 -0.45 -4.66 -15.31
N LEU A 273 -1.40 -3.72 -15.21
CA LEU A 273 -1.88 -3.21 -13.92
C LEU A 273 -2.64 -4.25 -13.06
N ILE A 274 -3.32 -5.21 -13.69
CA ILE A 274 -3.95 -6.35 -13.02
C ILE A 274 -2.89 -7.30 -12.44
N GLY A 275 -1.82 -7.57 -13.19
CA GLY A 275 -0.66 -8.32 -12.68
C GLY A 275 0.00 -7.62 -11.49
N GLY A 276 0.24 -6.30 -11.61
CA GLY A 276 0.71 -5.43 -10.52
C GLY A 276 -0.32 -5.17 -9.40
N ALA A 277 -1.47 -5.83 -9.43
CA ALA A 277 -2.43 -5.86 -8.32
C ALA A 277 -2.51 -7.25 -7.65
N ASP A 278 -1.62 -8.19 -7.98
CA ASP A 278 -1.67 -9.61 -7.58
C ASP A 278 -2.98 -10.33 -8.00
N ALA A 279 -3.62 -9.87 -9.07
CA ALA A 279 -4.83 -10.48 -9.62
C ALA A 279 -4.49 -11.37 -10.83
N ARG A 280 -5.31 -12.40 -11.07
CA ARG A 280 -5.09 -13.37 -12.15
C ARG A 280 -5.86 -12.95 -13.40
N LEU A 281 -5.15 -12.64 -14.48
CA LEU A 281 -5.79 -12.51 -15.79
C LEU A 281 -6.44 -13.84 -16.19
N ASN A 282 -7.73 -13.80 -16.53
CA ASN A 282 -8.50 -14.95 -16.96
C ASN A 282 -8.89 -14.81 -18.44
N ARG A 283 -8.46 -15.79 -19.25
CA ARG A 283 -8.80 -15.87 -20.68
C ARG A 283 -10.30 -16.12 -20.82
N VAL A 284 -10.97 -15.28 -21.59
CA VAL A 284 -12.38 -15.43 -21.97
C VAL A 284 -12.46 -16.25 -23.26
N ASP A 285 -13.50 -17.06 -23.42
CA ASP A 285 -13.80 -17.69 -24.72
C ASP A 285 -13.92 -16.63 -25.83
N GLY A 286 -13.20 -16.83 -26.93
CA GLY A 286 -13.05 -15.82 -27.98
C GLY A 286 -12.11 -14.67 -27.62
N SER A 287 -11.14 -14.88 -26.72
CA SER A 287 -9.97 -14.00 -26.57
C SER A 287 -9.29 -13.78 -27.92
N THR A 288 -8.88 -12.55 -28.20
CA THR A 288 -8.16 -12.22 -29.45
C THR A 288 -6.83 -12.99 -29.49
N ASP A 289 -6.42 -13.48 -30.66
CA ASP A 289 -5.43 -14.57 -30.78
C ASP A 289 -4.16 -14.39 -29.93
N GLY A 290 -3.92 -15.35 -29.03
CA GLY A 290 -2.79 -15.37 -28.08
C GLY A 290 -2.91 -14.42 -26.87
N LEU A 291 -3.75 -13.38 -26.94
CA LEU A 291 -3.84 -12.31 -25.94
C LEU A 291 -4.70 -12.70 -24.71
N PRO A 292 -4.47 -12.09 -23.53
CA PRO A 292 -5.23 -12.36 -22.31
C PRO A 292 -6.56 -11.59 -22.23
N PHE A 293 -6.95 -10.87 -23.29
CA PHE A 293 -8.14 -10.03 -23.36
C PHE A 293 -8.94 -10.29 -24.64
N ARG A 294 -10.20 -9.86 -24.65
CA ARG A 294 -11.09 -9.98 -25.80
C ARG A 294 -11.44 -8.61 -26.35
N HIS A 295 -11.16 -8.37 -27.63
CA HIS A 295 -11.80 -7.27 -28.35
C HIS A 295 -13.19 -7.71 -28.87
N VAL A 296 -14.12 -6.76 -28.92
CA VAL A 296 -15.47 -6.90 -29.48
C VAL A 296 -15.77 -5.61 -30.28
N PRO A 297 -16.38 -5.69 -31.48
CA PRO A 297 -16.98 -4.53 -32.14
C PRO A 297 -18.07 -3.87 -31.29
N ASP A 298 -18.53 -2.67 -31.65
CA ASP A 298 -19.64 -1.98 -30.98
C ASP A 298 -21.02 -2.54 -31.38
N ASP A 299 -21.13 -3.87 -31.39
CA ASP A 299 -22.34 -4.65 -31.60
C ASP A 299 -22.95 -5.08 -30.25
N ARG A 300 -24.20 -4.69 -30.01
CA ARG A 300 -24.92 -4.95 -28.75
C ARG A 300 -24.94 -6.42 -28.35
N GLU A 301 -25.13 -7.33 -29.30
CA GLU A 301 -25.36 -8.75 -29.05
C GLU A 301 -24.04 -9.53 -28.92
N GLN A 302 -23.01 -9.15 -29.70
CA GLN A 302 -21.65 -9.65 -29.49
C GLN A 302 -21.13 -9.22 -28.11
N LEU A 303 -21.39 -7.97 -27.71
CA LEU A 303 -21.02 -7.45 -26.40
C LEU A 303 -21.81 -8.12 -25.26
N ARG A 304 -23.12 -8.35 -25.44
CA ARG A 304 -23.96 -9.16 -24.52
C ARG A 304 -23.34 -10.53 -24.26
N ARG A 305 -22.98 -11.26 -25.34
CA ARG A 305 -22.37 -12.59 -25.26
C ARG A 305 -20.99 -12.55 -24.59
N ALA A 306 -20.16 -11.56 -24.90
CA ALA A 306 -18.84 -11.39 -24.29
C ALA A 306 -18.93 -11.12 -22.77
N LEU A 307 -19.84 -10.24 -22.34
CA LEU A 307 -20.11 -9.95 -20.93
C LEU A 307 -20.55 -11.21 -20.17
N LEU A 308 -21.53 -11.95 -20.68
CA LEU A 308 -22.04 -13.16 -20.03
C LEU A 308 -20.98 -14.28 -19.98
N ASN A 309 -20.19 -14.48 -21.04
CA ASN A 309 -19.10 -15.47 -21.03
C ASN A 309 -18.00 -15.13 -20.01
N ALA A 310 -17.66 -13.84 -19.87
CA ALA A 310 -16.70 -13.38 -18.88
C ALA A 310 -17.26 -13.47 -17.44
N ALA A 311 -18.56 -13.16 -17.24
CA ALA A 311 -19.21 -13.21 -15.93
C ALA A 311 -19.16 -14.62 -15.31
N ARG A 312 -19.43 -15.68 -16.11
CA ARG A 312 -19.41 -17.08 -15.62
C ARG A 312 -18.03 -17.64 -15.29
N THR A 313 -16.95 -16.98 -15.68
CA THR A 313 -15.58 -17.55 -15.58
C THR A 313 -14.63 -16.73 -14.70
N SER A 314 -14.98 -15.49 -14.36
CA SER A 314 -14.16 -14.54 -13.60
C SER A 314 -14.89 -14.01 -12.36
N ASP A 315 -14.12 -13.49 -11.41
CA ASP A 315 -14.64 -12.83 -10.20
C ASP A 315 -14.84 -11.31 -10.44
N VAL A 316 -14.12 -10.77 -11.43
CA VAL A 316 -14.22 -9.40 -11.93
C VAL A 316 -14.16 -9.38 -13.46
N VAL A 317 -14.98 -8.55 -14.09
CA VAL A 317 -14.86 -8.16 -15.49
C VAL A 317 -14.53 -6.66 -15.57
N ILE A 318 -13.59 -6.31 -16.43
CA ILE A 318 -13.19 -4.92 -16.71
C ILE A 318 -13.44 -4.66 -18.19
N THR A 319 -14.17 -3.60 -18.52
CA THR A 319 -14.30 -3.13 -19.92
C THR A 319 -13.54 -1.83 -20.14
N SER A 320 -13.17 -1.57 -21.40
CA SER A 320 -12.58 -0.32 -21.87
C SER A 320 -13.29 0.10 -23.15
N GLY A 321 -13.85 1.32 -23.16
CA GLY A 321 -14.71 1.82 -24.25
C GLY A 321 -16.20 1.70 -23.92
N GLY A 322 -17.07 2.21 -24.80
CA GLY A 322 -18.53 1.99 -24.78
C GLY A 322 -19.33 2.38 -23.53
N VAL A 323 -18.76 3.22 -22.64
CA VAL A 323 -19.32 3.63 -21.33
C VAL A 323 -19.61 5.14 -21.22
N SER A 324 -19.47 5.87 -22.33
CA SER A 324 -19.88 7.27 -22.47
C SER A 324 -21.40 7.38 -22.62
N ALA A 325 -21.91 8.53 -23.04
CA ALA A 325 -23.35 8.81 -23.16
C ALA A 325 -23.79 9.15 -24.60
N GLY A 326 -23.09 8.61 -25.60
CA GLY A 326 -23.51 8.61 -27.00
C GLY A 326 -24.44 7.44 -27.32
N GLU A 327 -25.05 7.47 -28.50
CA GLU A 327 -26.07 6.48 -28.91
C GLU A 327 -25.49 5.08 -29.16
N ALA A 328 -24.18 4.98 -29.46
CA ALA A 328 -23.43 3.74 -29.60
C ALA A 328 -22.95 3.13 -28.26
N ASP A 329 -23.02 3.86 -27.13
CA ASP A 329 -22.53 3.36 -25.83
C ASP A 329 -23.48 2.30 -25.26
N HIS A 330 -23.33 1.05 -25.71
CA HIS A 330 -24.22 -0.05 -25.35
C HIS A 330 -24.06 -0.56 -23.91
N LEU A 331 -22.92 -0.32 -23.23
CA LEU A 331 -22.66 -0.89 -21.90
C LEU A 331 -23.68 -0.46 -20.83
N PRO A 332 -23.98 0.84 -20.59
CA PRO A 332 -24.87 1.22 -19.50
C PRO A 332 -26.27 0.61 -19.63
N GLY A 333 -26.75 0.45 -20.86
CA GLY A 333 -28.00 -0.25 -21.17
C GLY A 333 -27.92 -1.77 -20.97
N LEU A 334 -26.82 -2.42 -21.39
CA LEU A 334 -26.62 -3.86 -21.21
C LEU A 334 -26.44 -4.25 -19.73
N VAL A 335 -25.68 -3.48 -18.94
CA VAL A 335 -25.47 -3.77 -17.50
C VAL A 335 -26.76 -3.60 -16.70
N ARG A 336 -27.63 -2.65 -17.10
CA ARG A 336 -28.98 -2.49 -16.55
C ARG A 336 -29.93 -3.63 -16.93
N GLU A 337 -29.71 -4.29 -18.08
CA GLU A 337 -30.55 -5.40 -18.56
C GLU A 337 -30.10 -6.76 -17.99
N LEU A 338 -28.78 -7.00 -17.92
CA LEU A 338 -28.17 -8.28 -17.55
C LEU A 338 -27.87 -8.43 -16.04
N GLY A 339 -28.14 -7.39 -15.25
CA GLY A 339 -27.74 -7.35 -13.85
C GLY A 339 -28.07 -6.01 -13.19
N ARG A 340 -27.09 -5.42 -12.51
CA ARG A 340 -27.30 -4.27 -11.65
C ARG A 340 -26.20 -3.23 -11.81
N VAL A 341 -26.59 -1.97 -11.96
CA VAL A 341 -25.69 -0.82 -11.86
C VAL A 341 -25.63 -0.37 -10.40
N HIS A 342 -24.43 -0.33 -9.80
CA HIS A 342 -24.21 0.25 -8.47
C HIS A 342 -24.09 1.78 -8.54
N PHE A 343 -23.46 2.30 -9.59
CA PHE A 343 -23.49 3.71 -9.99
C PHE A 343 -22.91 3.92 -11.39
N TRP A 344 -23.16 5.08 -11.98
CA TRP A 344 -22.51 5.52 -13.23
C TRP A 344 -22.14 7.00 -13.17
N LYS A 345 -20.98 7.31 -13.77
CA LYS A 345 -20.29 8.61 -13.78
C LYS A 345 -19.72 9.01 -12.41
N VAL A 346 -18.50 9.53 -12.42
CA VAL A 346 -17.78 10.07 -11.25
C VAL A 346 -17.31 11.49 -11.58
N ARG A 347 -17.28 12.40 -10.61
CA ARG A 347 -16.80 13.78 -10.75
C ARG A 347 -15.25 13.82 -10.74
N LEU A 348 -14.66 13.13 -11.72
CA LEU A 348 -13.22 12.87 -11.87
C LEU A 348 -12.71 13.27 -13.26
N ARG A 349 -11.50 13.84 -13.34
CA ARG A 349 -10.81 14.17 -14.60
C ARG A 349 -9.32 13.76 -14.54
N PRO A 350 -8.80 12.99 -15.51
CA PRO A 350 -9.52 12.17 -16.49
C PRO A 350 -10.22 10.99 -15.78
N GLY A 351 -11.36 10.53 -16.29
CA GLY A 351 -12.07 9.37 -15.70
C GLY A 351 -13.60 9.47 -15.59
N MET A 352 -14.21 10.61 -15.91
CA MET A 352 -15.64 10.87 -15.65
C MET A 352 -16.63 9.76 -16.07
N PRO A 353 -16.61 9.20 -17.30
CA PRO A 353 -17.50 8.10 -17.67
C PRO A 353 -16.93 6.77 -17.14
N PHE A 354 -17.32 6.43 -15.92
CA PHE A 354 -16.99 5.16 -15.25
C PHE A 354 -18.29 4.54 -14.72
N LEU A 355 -18.51 3.25 -14.93
CA LEU A 355 -19.68 2.53 -14.41
C LEU A 355 -19.19 1.38 -13.52
N PHE A 356 -19.81 1.23 -12.35
CA PHE A 356 -19.63 0.07 -11.48
C PHE A 356 -20.95 -0.68 -11.34
N GLY A 357 -20.91 -2.00 -11.47
CA GLY A 357 -22.09 -2.86 -11.42
C GLY A 357 -21.73 -4.33 -11.19
N GLU A 358 -22.70 -5.21 -11.40
CA GLU A 358 -22.58 -6.66 -11.32
C GLU A 358 -23.48 -7.34 -12.37
N ILE A 359 -23.00 -8.43 -12.97
CA ILE A 359 -23.74 -9.31 -13.91
C ILE A 359 -23.58 -10.75 -13.42
N GLU A 360 -24.68 -11.49 -13.29
CA GLU A 360 -24.70 -12.87 -12.74
C GLU A 360 -23.97 -13.02 -11.38
N GLY A 361 -23.86 -11.92 -10.62
CA GLY A 361 -23.14 -11.84 -9.34
C GLY A 361 -21.66 -11.47 -9.45
N THR A 362 -21.08 -11.52 -10.65
CA THR A 362 -19.68 -11.13 -10.94
C THR A 362 -19.56 -9.61 -11.07
N LEU A 363 -18.52 -9.02 -10.46
CA LEU A 363 -18.33 -7.57 -10.42
C LEU A 363 -17.87 -7.03 -11.77
N LEU A 364 -18.39 -5.85 -12.17
CA LEU A 364 -18.14 -5.24 -13.46
C LEU A 364 -17.69 -3.78 -13.30
N PHE A 365 -16.53 -3.46 -13.86
CA PHE A 365 -16.00 -2.10 -13.96
C PHE A 365 -15.89 -1.71 -15.43
N CYS A 366 -16.67 -0.72 -15.88
CA CYS A 366 -16.57 -0.20 -17.24
C CYS A 366 -15.79 1.12 -17.21
N LEU A 367 -14.62 1.13 -17.85
CA LEU A 367 -13.66 2.24 -17.83
C LEU A 367 -13.73 3.03 -19.14
N PRO A 368 -13.40 4.34 -19.12
CA PRO A 368 -13.36 5.16 -20.34
C PRO A 368 -12.40 4.59 -21.39
N GLY A 369 -12.70 4.80 -22.68
CA GLY A 369 -11.82 4.41 -23.79
C GLY A 369 -10.51 5.21 -23.87
N ASN A 370 -10.48 6.48 -23.44
CA ASN A 370 -9.28 7.32 -23.53
C ASN A 370 -8.16 6.83 -22.58
N PRO A 371 -6.98 6.38 -23.08
CA PRO A 371 -6.03 5.56 -22.29
C PRO A 371 -5.62 6.10 -20.92
N VAL A 372 -5.31 7.40 -20.79
CA VAL A 372 -4.90 7.97 -19.49
C VAL A 372 -6.05 7.86 -18.50
N SER A 373 -7.29 8.02 -18.96
CA SER A 373 -8.49 7.89 -18.13
C SER A 373 -8.68 6.46 -17.63
N SER A 374 -8.42 5.46 -18.48
CA SER A 374 -8.51 4.04 -18.14
C SER A 374 -7.46 3.67 -17.07
N LEU A 375 -6.21 4.10 -17.26
CA LEU A 375 -5.12 3.86 -16.31
C LEU A 375 -5.36 4.58 -14.96
N VAL A 376 -5.82 5.83 -14.99
CA VAL A 376 -6.15 6.62 -13.77
C VAL A 376 -7.34 6.01 -13.02
N THR A 377 -8.42 5.66 -13.72
CA THR A 377 -9.60 5.03 -13.07
C THR A 377 -9.27 3.63 -12.54
N PHE A 378 -8.41 2.86 -13.22
CA PHE A 378 -7.90 1.62 -12.66
C PHE A 378 -7.17 1.86 -11.33
N GLN A 379 -6.16 2.73 -11.31
CA GLN A 379 -5.34 2.97 -10.11
C GLN A 379 -6.14 3.48 -8.91
N ILE A 380 -7.12 4.37 -9.16
CA ILE A 380 -7.84 5.08 -8.09
C ILE A 380 -9.13 4.36 -7.64
N LEU A 381 -9.78 3.56 -8.50
CA LEU A 381 -11.04 2.86 -8.18
C LEU A 381 -10.93 1.33 -8.22
N VAL A 382 -10.29 0.76 -9.25
CA VAL A 382 -10.25 -0.71 -9.45
C VAL A 382 -9.15 -1.38 -8.63
N ARG A 383 -7.96 -0.77 -8.48
CA ARG A 383 -6.87 -1.36 -7.67
C ARG A 383 -7.26 -1.50 -6.19
N PRO A 384 -7.92 -0.53 -5.53
CA PRO A 384 -8.49 -0.73 -4.19
C PRO A 384 -9.59 -1.79 -4.14
N ALA A 385 -10.37 -1.96 -5.22
CA ALA A 385 -11.37 -3.02 -5.34
C ALA A 385 -10.72 -4.42 -5.32
N LEU A 386 -9.69 -4.62 -6.15
CA LEU A 386 -8.93 -5.87 -6.21
C LEU A 386 -8.24 -6.17 -4.87
N ARG A 387 -7.65 -5.16 -4.20
CA ARG A 387 -7.10 -5.33 -2.84
C ARG A 387 -8.19 -5.71 -1.82
N ALA A 388 -9.37 -5.10 -1.88
CA ALA A 388 -10.49 -5.46 -1.02
C ALA A 388 -10.99 -6.91 -1.26
N LEU A 389 -11.05 -7.37 -2.51
CA LEU A 389 -11.36 -8.76 -2.87
C LEU A 389 -10.27 -9.76 -2.46
N GLN A 390 -9.04 -9.30 -2.26
CA GLN A 390 -7.93 -10.08 -1.68
C GLN A 390 -7.91 -10.04 -0.14
N GLY A 391 -8.93 -9.50 0.52
CA GLY A 391 -8.96 -9.38 1.99
C GLY A 391 -7.88 -8.47 2.57
N ASP A 392 -7.24 -7.62 1.75
CA ASP A 392 -6.19 -6.71 2.19
C ASP A 392 -6.75 -5.67 3.16
N ARG A 393 -5.98 -5.35 4.21
CA ARG A 393 -6.30 -4.27 5.14
C ARG A 393 -5.79 -2.92 4.63
N ASP A 394 -4.75 -2.90 3.79
CA ASP A 394 -4.15 -1.71 3.19
C ASP A 394 -4.60 -1.52 1.72
N ILE A 395 -5.92 -1.43 1.54
CA ILE A 395 -6.56 -1.37 0.21
C ILE A 395 -6.25 -0.08 -0.56
N HIS A 396 -5.92 1.00 0.14
CA HIS A 396 -5.68 2.30 -0.48
C HIS A 396 -4.20 2.44 -0.87
N PRO A 397 -3.88 3.14 -1.96
CA PRO A 397 -2.49 3.43 -2.28
C PRO A 397 -1.88 4.40 -1.27
N ARG A 398 -0.56 4.30 -1.05
CA ARG A 398 0.18 5.22 -0.18
C ARG A 398 0.29 6.61 -0.82
N TRP A 399 -0.54 7.54 -0.37
CA TRP A 399 -0.44 8.94 -0.72
C TRP A 399 0.79 9.58 -0.04
N LEU A 400 1.48 10.44 -0.79
CA LEU A 400 2.53 11.32 -0.28
C LEU A 400 2.02 12.77 -0.30
N ASN A 401 2.77 13.66 0.35
CA ASN A 401 2.54 15.11 0.30
C ASN A 401 3.77 15.76 -0.35
N ALA A 402 3.54 16.66 -1.30
CA ALA A 402 4.59 17.43 -1.98
C ALA A 402 4.21 18.92 -2.05
N ARG A 403 5.19 19.81 -2.16
CA ARG A 403 4.94 21.24 -2.44
C ARG A 403 4.80 21.47 -3.93
N LEU A 404 3.68 22.04 -4.35
CA LEU A 404 3.42 22.41 -5.74
C LEU A 404 4.41 23.52 -6.19
N ILE A 405 5.04 23.37 -7.36
CA ILE A 405 6.01 24.35 -7.87
C ILE A 405 5.30 25.53 -8.55
N GLU A 406 4.49 25.28 -9.57
CA GLU A 406 3.70 26.30 -10.27
C GLU A 406 2.21 26.24 -9.90
N PRO A 407 1.49 27.38 -9.79
CA PRO A 407 0.08 27.37 -9.44
C PRO A 407 -0.77 26.75 -10.56
N VAL A 408 -1.75 25.92 -10.21
CA VAL A 408 -2.69 25.31 -11.17
C VAL A 408 -4.12 25.78 -10.93
N ARG A 409 -4.89 25.88 -12.01
CA ARG A 409 -6.27 26.39 -11.99
C ARG A 409 -7.20 25.53 -12.83
N LYS A 410 -8.46 25.46 -12.41
CA LYS A 410 -9.58 24.89 -13.18
C LYS A 410 -10.82 25.79 -13.02
N GLN A 411 -11.91 25.39 -13.67
CA GLN A 411 -13.18 26.12 -13.68
C GLN A 411 -14.39 25.21 -13.40
N HIS A 412 -14.18 23.91 -13.17
CA HIS A 412 -15.25 22.91 -13.07
C HIS A 412 -15.13 22.11 -11.77
N GLN A 413 -16.29 21.70 -11.24
CA GLN A 413 -16.45 21.00 -9.96
C GLN A 413 -16.26 19.50 -10.16
N ARG A 414 -15.01 19.08 -10.41
CA ARG A 414 -14.56 17.67 -10.43
C ARG A 414 -13.17 17.59 -9.83
N THR A 415 -12.85 16.52 -9.10
CA THR A 415 -11.46 16.23 -8.72
C THR A 415 -10.64 15.99 -9.99
N GLU A 416 -9.45 16.60 -10.10
CA GLU A 416 -8.50 16.23 -11.15
C GLU A 416 -7.36 15.37 -10.59
N MET A 417 -6.89 14.44 -11.41
CA MET A 417 -5.67 13.65 -11.20
C MET A 417 -4.65 14.10 -12.26
N LEU A 418 -3.93 15.17 -11.92
CA LEU A 418 -2.95 15.81 -12.81
C LEU A 418 -1.65 15.01 -12.78
N ARG A 419 -1.04 14.73 -13.93
CA ARG A 419 0.27 14.08 -13.99
C ARG A 419 1.36 15.04 -13.56
N GLY A 420 2.23 14.63 -12.64
CA GLY A 420 3.31 15.45 -12.12
C GLY A 420 4.64 14.72 -12.04
N CYS A 421 5.71 15.50 -12.08
CA CYS A 421 7.08 15.06 -11.88
C CYS A 421 7.51 15.42 -10.45
N LEU A 422 8.18 14.52 -9.74
CA LEU A 422 8.70 14.77 -8.41
C LEU A 422 10.12 15.35 -8.48
N GLU A 423 10.36 16.37 -7.66
CA GLU A 423 11.66 17.03 -7.51
C GLU A 423 12.06 17.04 -6.04
N SER A 424 13.29 16.64 -5.71
CA SER A 424 13.84 16.84 -4.37
C SER A 424 14.38 18.25 -4.27
N GLY A 425 13.82 19.06 -3.37
CA GLY A 425 14.36 20.39 -3.09
C GLY A 425 15.71 20.33 -2.37
N GLU A 426 16.52 21.37 -2.56
CA GLU A 426 17.77 21.62 -1.82
C GLU A 426 17.55 21.71 -0.30
N ASP A 427 16.33 22.10 0.10
CA ASP A 427 15.82 22.13 1.47
C ASP A 427 15.37 20.76 2.00
N GLY A 428 15.59 19.68 1.25
CA GLY A 428 15.13 18.33 1.56
C GLY A 428 13.62 18.13 1.46
N THR A 429 12.86 19.12 0.97
CA THR A 429 11.40 18.98 0.81
C THR A 429 11.04 18.36 -0.53
N LEU A 430 10.05 17.46 -0.53
CA LEU A 430 9.51 16.90 -1.77
C LEU A 430 8.66 17.96 -2.48
N LYS A 431 9.00 18.27 -3.73
CA LYS A 431 8.33 19.24 -4.60
C LYS A 431 7.71 18.52 -5.79
N VAL A 432 6.69 19.11 -6.41
CA VAL A 432 6.00 18.53 -7.57
C VAL A 432 5.71 19.57 -8.64
N ARG A 433 6.14 19.27 -9.87
CA ARG A 433 5.84 20.03 -11.08
C ARG A 433 4.65 19.38 -11.80
N VAL A 434 3.64 20.14 -12.19
CA VAL A 434 2.55 19.58 -13.01
C VAL A 434 2.98 19.57 -14.48
N SER A 435 2.91 18.41 -15.12
CA SER A 435 3.32 18.24 -16.52
C SER A 435 2.40 19.02 -17.46
N GLY A 436 2.94 19.63 -18.52
CA GLY A 436 2.12 20.31 -19.53
C GLY A 436 1.20 19.37 -20.33
N ARG A 437 1.44 18.05 -20.32
CA ARG A 437 0.71 17.06 -21.14
C ARG A 437 -0.61 16.59 -20.51
N GLN A 438 -1.54 17.54 -20.33
CA GLN A 438 -2.96 17.43 -19.89
C GLN A 438 -3.84 16.33 -20.51
N GLY A 439 -3.72 16.07 -21.82
CA GLY A 439 -4.75 15.37 -22.61
C GLY A 439 -5.10 13.95 -22.12
N SER A 440 -6.38 13.58 -22.10
CA SER A 440 -6.85 12.28 -21.57
C SER A 440 -6.51 11.07 -22.45
N ALA A 441 -6.12 11.30 -23.70
CA ALA A 441 -5.57 10.28 -24.61
C ALA A 441 -4.03 10.31 -24.71
N MET A 442 -3.36 11.29 -24.09
CA MET A 442 -1.91 11.49 -24.22
C MET A 442 -1.13 10.56 -23.28
N ILE A 443 -0.99 9.28 -23.65
CA ILE A 443 -0.28 8.27 -22.86
C ILE A 443 1.21 8.63 -22.61
N SER A 444 1.83 9.40 -23.53
CA SER A 444 3.18 9.98 -23.34
C SER A 444 3.26 11.02 -22.21
N GLY A 445 2.12 11.48 -21.69
CA GLY A 445 2.03 12.29 -20.47
C GLY A 445 1.95 11.46 -19.18
N MET A 446 1.74 10.14 -19.26
CA MET A 446 1.89 9.21 -18.13
C MET A 446 3.33 8.69 -18.03
N LEU A 447 3.99 8.44 -19.16
CA LEU A 447 5.39 7.98 -19.20
C LEU A 447 6.39 9.01 -18.65
N ALA A 448 6.03 10.29 -18.69
CA ALA A 448 6.86 11.40 -18.22
C ALA A 448 6.40 11.93 -16.84
N ALA A 449 5.82 11.07 -15.99
CA ALA A 449 5.27 11.47 -14.70
C ALA A 449 5.45 10.38 -13.64
N ASP A 450 5.91 10.79 -12.46
CA ASP A 450 6.13 9.93 -11.30
C ASP A 450 4.85 9.77 -10.46
N VAL A 451 3.99 10.80 -10.49
CA VAL A 451 2.80 10.91 -9.63
C VAL A 451 1.54 11.41 -10.36
N LEU A 452 0.38 11.07 -9.79
CA LEU A 452 -0.87 11.81 -9.95
C LEU A 452 -1.04 12.78 -8.77
N VAL A 453 -1.05 14.08 -9.05
CA VAL A 453 -1.39 15.16 -8.12
C VAL A 453 -2.91 15.28 -8.03
N GLU A 454 -3.45 15.20 -6.81
CA GLU A 454 -4.86 15.42 -6.55
C GLU A 454 -5.17 16.93 -6.53
N PHE A 455 -6.13 17.34 -7.37
CA PHE A 455 -6.72 18.67 -7.36
C PHE A 455 -8.18 18.56 -6.88
N PRO A 456 -8.47 18.75 -5.59
CA PRO A 456 -9.77 18.46 -4.98
C PRO A 456 -10.95 19.14 -5.68
N GLU A 457 -12.11 18.47 -5.70
CA GLU A 457 -13.36 18.93 -6.34
C GLU A 457 -13.78 20.36 -5.91
N SER A 458 -13.56 20.72 -4.64
CA SER A 458 -13.95 22.00 -4.03
C SER A 458 -13.03 23.18 -4.34
N ALA A 459 -11.81 22.94 -4.84
CA ALA A 459 -10.84 23.99 -5.12
C ALA A 459 -10.89 24.44 -6.60
N GLN A 460 -10.74 25.74 -6.89
CA GLN A 460 -10.60 26.27 -8.26
C GLN A 460 -9.16 26.64 -8.61
N THR A 461 -8.31 26.88 -7.60
CA THR A 461 -6.88 27.16 -7.69
C THR A 461 -6.14 26.31 -6.67
N LEU A 462 -4.91 25.90 -6.98
CA LEU A 462 -3.88 25.52 -6.02
C LEU A 462 -2.68 26.44 -6.26
N ASP A 463 -2.12 27.01 -5.20
CA ASP A 463 -1.08 28.04 -5.29
C ASP A 463 0.34 27.46 -5.20
N ALA A 464 1.33 28.20 -5.73
CA ALA A 464 2.74 27.81 -5.62
C ALA A 464 3.17 27.70 -4.15
N GLY A 465 3.95 26.67 -3.83
CA GLY A 465 4.39 26.34 -2.47
C GLY A 465 3.34 25.64 -1.60
N GLN A 466 2.07 25.56 -2.04
CA GLN A 466 1.01 24.82 -1.35
C GLN A 466 1.36 23.34 -1.26
N VAL A 467 1.09 22.72 -0.11
CA VAL A 467 1.21 21.27 0.05
C VAL A 467 0.00 20.59 -0.58
N VAL A 468 0.26 19.67 -1.51
CA VAL A 468 -0.73 18.91 -2.26
C VAL A 468 -0.51 17.40 -2.08
N ARG A 469 -1.60 16.62 -2.16
CA ARG A 469 -1.54 15.16 -2.12
C ARG A 469 -1.12 14.60 -3.47
N VAL A 470 -0.20 13.65 -3.47
CA VAL A 470 0.32 13.00 -4.68
C VAL A 470 0.33 11.47 -4.53
N PHE A 471 -0.08 10.77 -5.57
CA PHE A 471 -0.13 9.30 -5.64
C PHE A 471 0.97 8.80 -6.61
N PRO A 472 1.98 8.04 -6.14
CA PRO A 472 3.04 7.50 -6.99
C PRO A 472 2.55 6.43 -7.98
N ILE A 473 2.93 6.54 -9.24
CA ILE A 473 2.41 5.71 -10.34
C ILE A 473 3.07 4.31 -10.42
N GLN A 474 4.32 4.17 -9.94
CA GLN A 474 5.19 3.01 -10.22
C GLN A 474 5.70 2.22 -8.99
N HIS A 475 5.23 2.52 -7.76
CA HIS A 475 5.96 2.18 -6.52
C HIS A 475 5.38 1.06 -5.61
N ASP A 476 4.44 0.25 -6.10
CA ASP A 476 3.80 -0.86 -5.35
C ASP A 476 3.82 -2.18 -6.14
#